data_AF-A0A538SDD0-F1
#
_entry.id   AF-A0A538SDD0-F1
#
_cell.length_a   1.000
_cell.length_b   1.000
_cell.length_c   1.000
_cell.angle_alpha   90.00
_cell.angle_beta   90.00
_cell.angle_gamma   90.00
#
_symmetry.space_group_name_H-M   'P 1'
#
loop_
_entity.id
_entity.type
_entity.pdbx_description
1 polymer ?
#
loop_
_entity_poly.entity_id
_entity_poly.type
_entity_poly.pdbx_seq_one_letter_code
_entity_poly.pdbx_strand_id
1 'polypeptide(L)'
;MTDHDEKTVSLERGVERPRGTDVADDREALLVRGPAHARAPRPLAGTLHGDRGHPALGSVPRGVLREEAVARLRPRGHLGKAGAPRDDQHHGDRRGASGSPCALRSPKKAGTLRSVTREAVREGIGVWRPAPGHLPPNAWFGVPTRRGGVSRGPYASLNLGQAAGDDPGHVLRNRTRMFQALGIPEQGPVRVRQVHGTRIVTPAESPAEALAEADGILVRAGDPWVAVSVADCAPVALVARDGSHAALLHSGWRATRGKIAGAGVRMLAERGIRASEIAASIGPCIHACCYLVGPEVAREFSKELLKPHPGGVALDLPLAIARALEEAGVDVSAITVAPECTSCTGSAFYSHRRDRGVTGRHWALVHLARSSEST
;
A
#
# COMPACT_ATOMS: atom_id res chain seq x y z
N MET A 1 46.62 48.88 -12.51
CA MET A 1 47.00 47.53 -12.99
C MET A 1 47.87 46.91 -11.92
N THR A 2 47.27 46.14 -11.04
CA THR A 2 47.95 45.40 -9.97
C THR A 2 47.59 43.95 -10.15
N ASP A 3 48.62 43.16 -10.41
CA ASP A 3 48.57 41.73 -10.71
C ASP A 3 48.23 40.93 -9.45
N HIS A 4 47.42 39.89 -9.64
CA HIS A 4 47.03 38.93 -8.61
C HIS A 4 47.92 37.71 -8.72
N ASP A 5 48.54 37.31 -7.61
CA ASP A 5 49.19 36.02 -7.50
C ASP A 5 48.58 35.18 -6.36
N GLU A 6 48.33 33.93 -6.71
CA GLU A 6 47.45 32.98 -6.09
C GLU A 6 47.97 32.45 -4.74
N LYS A 7 47.04 32.14 -3.82
CA LYS A 7 47.29 31.19 -2.73
C LYS A 7 46.22 30.10 -2.74
N THR A 8 46.68 28.91 -3.12
CA THR A 8 46.02 27.63 -2.97
C THR A 8 45.88 27.29 -1.48
N VAL A 9 44.67 26.95 -1.03
CA VAL A 9 44.43 26.31 0.28
C VAL A 9 43.52 25.12 0.07
N SER A 10 44.08 23.93 0.31
CA SER A 10 43.35 22.66 0.41
C SER A 10 42.46 22.64 1.65
N LEU A 11 41.19 22.25 1.48
CA LEU A 11 40.32 21.86 2.59
C LEU A 11 39.62 20.55 2.23
N GLU A 12 40.23 19.46 2.69
CA GLU A 12 39.50 18.20 2.89
C GLU A 12 38.47 18.41 4.01
N ARG A 13 37.19 18.21 3.70
CA ARG A 13 36.16 17.98 4.72
C ARG A 13 35.47 16.66 4.43
N GLY A 14 35.76 15.67 5.27
CA GLY A 14 35.04 14.41 5.31
C GLY A 14 33.56 14.65 5.56
N VAL A 15 32.72 14.12 4.69
CA VAL A 15 31.27 14.11 4.84
C VAL A 15 30.90 12.83 5.58
N GLU A 16 30.70 12.93 6.90
CA GLU A 16 29.96 11.93 7.65
C GLU A 16 28.51 11.90 7.15
N ARG A 17 28.10 10.76 6.57
CA ARG A 17 26.73 10.52 6.15
C ARG A 17 25.89 10.14 7.38
N PRO A 18 24.80 10.85 7.70
CA PRO A 18 23.88 10.37 8.71
C PRO A 18 23.12 9.16 8.15
N ARG A 19 23.25 8.00 8.82
CA ARG A 19 22.36 6.85 8.63
C ARG A 19 21.00 7.19 9.23
N GLY A 20 20.11 7.77 8.42
CA GLY A 20 18.70 7.93 8.76
C GLY A 20 17.95 6.64 8.47
N THR A 21 17.51 5.94 9.51
CA THR A 21 16.56 4.83 9.39
C THR A 21 15.15 5.40 9.21
N ASP A 22 14.71 5.54 7.96
CA ASP A 22 13.36 5.98 7.61
C ASP A 22 12.34 4.85 7.85
N VAL A 23 11.88 4.74 9.09
CA VAL A 23 10.73 3.92 9.48
C VAL A 23 9.62 4.85 9.93
N ALA A 24 8.68 5.18 9.03
CA ALA A 24 7.36 5.63 9.45
C ALA A 24 6.61 4.38 9.94
N ASP A 25 6.47 4.28 11.25
CA ASP A 25 6.07 3.07 11.99
C ASP A 25 4.56 2.79 11.82
N ASP A 26 4.20 1.79 11.01
CA ASP A 26 2.83 1.27 10.83
C ASP A 26 2.50 0.09 11.77
N ARG A 27 3.24 -0.04 12.89
CA ARG A 27 3.07 -1.16 13.83
C ARG A 27 1.68 -1.27 14.47
N GLU A 28 0.94 -0.17 14.59
CA GLU A 28 -0.38 -0.20 15.26
C GLU A 28 -1.48 -0.86 14.41
N ALA A 29 -1.39 -0.80 13.08
CA ALA A 29 -2.41 -1.38 12.19
C ALA A 29 -2.30 -2.90 12.00
N LEU A 30 -1.32 -3.54 12.65
CA LEU A 30 -1.04 -4.99 12.59
C LEU A 30 -1.58 -5.77 13.81
N LEU A 31 -2.10 -5.08 14.84
CA LEU A 31 -2.48 -5.72 16.10
C LEU A 31 -3.98 -6.07 16.13
N VAL A 32 -4.33 -7.24 15.61
CA VAL A 32 -5.52 -7.99 16.09
C VAL A 32 -4.99 -9.18 16.88
N ARG A 33 -5.10 -9.12 18.20
CA ARG A 33 -4.72 -10.22 19.11
C ARG A 33 -5.72 -11.37 18.93
N GLY A 34 -5.24 -12.52 18.44
CA GLY A 34 -5.97 -13.79 18.55
C GLY A 34 -6.05 -14.27 20.01
N PRO A 35 -6.95 -15.23 20.32
CA PRO A 35 -7.19 -15.67 21.69
C PRO A 35 -5.94 -16.33 22.29
N ALA A 36 -5.67 -16.00 23.55
CA ALA A 36 -4.49 -16.39 24.30
C ALA A 36 -4.46 -17.90 24.57
N HIS A 37 -3.41 -18.59 24.10
CA HIS A 37 -3.05 -19.92 24.56
C HIS A 37 -1.66 -19.92 25.22
N ALA A 38 -1.68 -20.35 26.48
CA ALA A 38 -0.64 -20.98 27.30
C ALA A 38 0.84 -20.62 27.07
N ARG A 39 1.45 -20.05 28.11
CA ARG A 39 2.90 -19.85 28.27
C ARG A 39 3.66 -21.18 28.23
N ALA A 40 4.74 -21.22 27.44
CA ALA A 40 5.81 -22.20 27.54
C ALA A 40 7.14 -21.51 27.92
N PRO A 41 8.05 -22.16 28.67
CA PRO A 41 9.12 -21.50 29.41
C PRO A 41 10.39 -21.24 28.57
N ARG A 42 11.18 -20.24 29.01
CA ARG A 42 12.48 -19.86 28.43
C ARG A 42 13.58 -20.89 28.75
N PRO A 43 14.51 -21.16 27.82
CA PRO A 43 15.71 -21.93 28.11
C PRO A 43 16.81 -21.06 28.73
N LEU A 44 17.47 -21.58 29.77
CA LEU A 44 18.77 -21.09 30.28
C LEU A 44 19.84 -22.14 29.94
N ALA A 45 20.84 -21.72 29.19
CA ALA A 45 22.16 -22.34 29.08
C ALA A 45 23.15 -21.16 29.16
N GLY A 46 24.25 -21.17 29.90
CA GLY A 46 25.03 -22.25 30.49
C GLY A 46 26.49 -21.83 30.31
N THR A 47 27.13 -21.36 31.36
CA THR A 47 28.58 -21.04 31.37
C THR A 47 29.19 -21.65 32.63
N LEU A 48 30.27 -22.41 32.42
CA LEU A 48 30.98 -23.19 33.43
C LEU A 48 32.28 -22.46 33.86
N HIS A 49 32.57 -22.64 35.16
CA HIS A 49 33.87 -22.90 35.83
C HIS A 49 34.72 -21.79 36.48
N GLY A 50 35.15 -22.14 37.71
CA GLY A 50 36.19 -21.54 38.57
C GLY A 50 35.62 -20.77 39.77
N ASP A 51 35.99 -20.95 41.04
CA ASP A 51 36.90 -21.86 41.74
C ASP A 51 36.60 -21.75 43.27
N ARG A 52 36.84 -22.83 44.04
CA ARG A 52 37.08 -23.01 45.51
C ARG A 52 36.37 -22.18 46.61
N GLY A 53 35.87 -22.91 47.63
CA GLY A 53 35.86 -22.45 49.04
C GLY A 53 34.79 -23.02 50.01
N HIS A 54 34.99 -24.26 50.49
CA HIS A 54 34.75 -24.86 51.83
C HIS A 54 33.64 -24.39 52.85
N PRO A 55 33.29 -25.21 53.89
CA PRO A 55 31.94 -25.78 54.09
C PRO A 55 31.20 -25.30 55.35
N ALA A 56 29.91 -25.67 55.53
CA ALA A 56 29.34 -26.19 56.79
C ALA A 56 27.79 -26.36 56.78
N LEU A 57 27.37 -27.59 57.18
CA LEU A 57 26.28 -27.93 58.11
C LEU A 57 24.77 -27.86 57.72
N GLY A 58 24.14 -29.06 57.77
CA GLY A 58 22.78 -29.36 58.27
C GLY A 58 21.61 -28.96 57.36
N SER A 59 20.49 -29.69 57.23
CA SER A 59 19.95 -30.92 57.80
C SER A 59 18.72 -31.32 56.95
N VAL A 60 18.37 -32.61 56.93
CA VAL A 60 17.18 -33.21 56.27
C VAL A 60 16.12 -33.50 57.34
N PRO A 61 14.80 -33.41 57.05
CA PRO A 61 13.97 -34.62 56.85
C PRO A 61 12.92 -34.45 55.72
N ARG A 62 12.72 -35.37 54.76
CA ARG A 62 11.95 -36.64 54.76
C ARG A 62 10.45 -36.57 55.14
N GLY A 63 9.60 -37.01 54.19
CA GLY A 63 8.18 -37.39 54.31
C GLY A 63 7.57 -37.46 52.89
N VAL A 64 7.61 -38.56 52.12
CA VAL A 64 6.98 -39.90 52.20
C VAL A 64 5.44 -39.89 52.01
N LEU A 65 5.01 -40.52 50.88
CA LEU A 65 3.81 -41.34 50.60
C LEU A 65 2.78 -40.90 49.54
N ARG A 66 2.73 -41.77 48.50
CA ARG A 66 1.58 -42.44 47.83
C ARG A 66 0.74 -41.62 46.84
N GLU A 67 0.70 -41.92 45.54
CA GLU A 67 0.28 -43.10 44.75
C GLU A 67 -1.25 -43.33 44.67
N GLU A 68 -1.68 -43.87 43.51
CA GLU A 68 -3.04 -44.25 43.05
C GLU A 68 -3.85 -43.20 42.26
N ALA A 69 -4.59 -43.52 41.20
CA ALA A 69 -4.61 -44.68 40.31
C ALA A 69 -5.38 -44.30 39.03
N VAL A 70 -5.09 -45.05 37.96
CA VAL A 70 -5.69 -45.01 36.63
C VAL A 70 -7.06 -45.70 36.62
N ALA A 71 -8.00 -45.22 35.79
CA ALA A 71 -9.08 -46.06 35.27
C ALA A 71 -9.34 -45.78 33.78
N ARG A 72 -9.09 -46.80 32.96
CA ARG A 72 -9.46 -46.93 31.55
C ARG A 72 -10.82 -47.62 31.45
N LEU A 73 -11.65 -47.25 30.48
CA LEU A 73 -12.73 -48.10 29.98
C LEU A 73 -12.85 -48.00 28.44
N ARG A 74 -12.91 -49.17 27.80
CA ARG A 74 -13.29 -49.54 26.42
C ARG A 74 -13.83 -50.99 26.52
N PRO A 75 -14.40 -51.61 25.48
CA PRO A 75 -15.41 -51.19 24.49
C PRO A 75 -16.46 -52.32 24.24
N ARG A 76 -17.39 -52.13 23.28
CA ARG A 76 -18.13 -53.14 22.45
C ARG A 76 -19.18 -52.35 21.61
N GLY A 77 -19.50 -52.54 20.33
CA GLY A 77 -19.18 -53.55 19.30
C GLY A 77 -20.50 -54.07 18.68
N HIS A 78 -20.75 -53.84 17.37
CA HIS A 78 -21.57 -54.62 16.39
C HIS A 78 -21.70 -53.79 15.08
N LEU A 79 -21.08 -54.15 13.94
CA LEU A 79 -21.34 -55.20 12.91
C LEU A 79 -22.62 -55.01 12.07
N GLY A 80 -22.40 -54.72 10.77
CA GLY A 80 -23.38 -54.80 9.68
C GLY A 80 -22.72 -54.59 8.31
N LYS A 81 -22.63 -55.66 7.52
CA LYS A 81 -22.16 -55.86 6.11
C LYS A 81 -22.94 -55.00 5.10
N ALA A 82 -22.68 -54.90 3.80
CA ALA A 82 -21.58 -55.03 2.82
C ALA A 82 -22.23 -54.69 1.46
N GLY A 83 -21.52 -54.05 0.53
CA GLY A 83 -22.00 -53.85 -0.84
C GLY A 83 -20.98 -53.08 -1.69
N ALA A 84 -20.33 -53.77 -2.62
CA ALA A 84 -19.45 -53.19 -3.66
C ALA A 84 -20.26 -52.44 -4.73
N PRO A 85 -19.63 -51.56 -5.54
CA PRO A 85 -19.20 -52.02 -6.86
C PRO A 85 -17.89 -51.39 -7.40
N ARG A 86 -17.44 -51.94 -8.54
CA ARG A 86 -16.27 -51.58 -9.35
C ARG A 86 -16.55 -50.44 -10.35
N ASP A 87 -15.45 -49.76 -10.68
CA ASP A 87 -14.98 -49.09 -11.91
C ASP A 87 -15.85 -48.17 -12.78
N ASP A 88 -15.25 -46.98 -12.96
CA ASP A 88 -15.09 -46.19 -14.17
C ASP A 88 -16.30 -45.81 -15.03
N GLN A 89 -16.60 -44.51 -15.04
CA GLN A 89 -16.55 -43.72 -16.26
C GLN A 89 -16.45 -42.22 -15.99
N HIS A 90 -15.50 -41.60 -16.68
CA HIS A 90 -15.26 -40.16 -16.78
C HIS A 90 -16.50 -39.41 -17.26
N HIS A 91 -17.01 -38.48 -16.45
CA HIS A 91 -17.75 -37.32 -16.97
C HIS A 91 -17.55 -36.06 -16.11
N GLY A 92 -16.75 -35.15 -16.67
CA GLY A 92 -16.86 -33.69 -16.61
C GLY A 92 -17.38 -33.06 -15.33
N ASP A 93 -16.50 -32.88 -14.33
CA ASP A 93 -16.82 -32.05 -13.19
C ASP A 93 -16.45 -30.59 -13.46
N ARG A 94 -17.49 -29.78 -13.69
CA ARG A 94 -17.43 -28.32 -13.80
C ARG A 94 -16.92 -27.76 -12.47
N ARG A 95 -15.60 -27.54 -12.36
CA ARG A 95 -15.03 -26.76 -11.27
C ARG A 95 -15.56 -25.32 -11.37
N GLY A 96 -16.51 -25.02 -10.48
CA GLY A 96 -17.09 -23.70 -10.31
C GLY A 96 -16.01 -22.66 -10.08
N ALA A 97 -16.10 -21.56 -10.84
CA ALA A 97 -15.31 -20.38 -10.62
C ALA A 97 -15.54 -19.87 -9.19
N SER A 98 -14.51 -19.91 -8.34
CA SER A 98 -14.51 -19.27 -7.04
C SER A 98 -14.62 -17.76 -7.24
N GLY A 99 -15.80 -17.20 -7.03
CA GLY A 99 -16.03 -15.76 -7.04
C GLY A 99 -15.16 -15.06 -6.00
N SER A 100 -14.58 -13.93 -6.37
CA SER A 100 -13.82 -13.07 -5.44
C SER A 100 -14.74 -12.56 -4.33
N PRO A 101 -14.32 -12.55 -3.04
CA PRO A 101 -15.15 -12.10 -1.91
C PRO A 101 -15.50 -10.60 -1.94
N CYS A 102 -15.09 -9.85 -2.96
CA CYS A 102 -15.34 -8.42 -3.11
C CYS A 102 -16.72 -8.12 -3.75
N ALA A 103 -17.78 -8.81 -3.32
CA ALA A 103 -19.13 -8.66 -3.89
C ALA A 103 -19.92 -7.44 -3.36
N LEU A 104 -19.27 -6.47 -2.69
CA LEU A 104 -19.95 -5.34 -2.06
C LEU A 104 -20.10 -4.07 -2.91
N ARG A 105 -19.82 -4.09 -4.22
CA ARG A 105 -20.22 -3.00 -5.14
C ARG A 105 -20.55 -3.51 -6.54
N SER A 106 -21.66 -3.04 -7.11
CA SER A 106 -21.91 -3.08 -8.56
C SER A 106 -21.22 -1.89 -9.22
N PRO A 107 -20.22 -2.08 -10.12
CA PRO A 107 -19.60 -0.97 -10.84
C PRO A 107 -20.40 -0.72 -12.11
N LYS A 108 -21.14 0.39 -12.21
CA LYS A 108 -21.67 0.81 -13.52
C LYS A 108 -20.65 1.53 -14.41
N LYS A 109 -19.53 2.03 -13.88
CA LYS A 109 -18.39 2.57 -14.67
C LYS A 109 -17.09 2.55 -13.85
N ALA A 110 -16.39 1.42 -13.81
CA ALA A 110 -15.06 1.37 -13.20
C ALA A 110 -14.08 0.66 -14.15
N GLY A 111 -12.88 1.20 -14.28
CA GLY A 111 -11.81 0.63 -15.10
C GLY A 111 -11.58 -0.81 -14.67
N THR A 112 -11.62 -1.74 -15.62
CA THR A 112 -11.33 -3.14 -15.33
C THR A 112 -9.87 -3.40 -15.66
N LEU A 113 -9.16 -4.15 -14.82
CA LEU A 113 -7.88 -4.76 -15.20
C LEU A 113 -7.93 -5.59 -16.50
N ARG A 114 -9.13 -5.89 -17.03
CA ARG A 114 -9.35 -6.51 -18.34
C ARG A 114 -9.09 -5.57 -19.52
N SER A 115 -9.03 -4.25 -19.28
CA SER A 115 -8.68 -3.22 -20.26
C SER A 115 -7.32 -2.58 -19.95
N VAL A 116 -6.30 -3.39 -19.66
CA VAL A 116 -4.95 -2.99 -20.10
C VAL A 116 -5.11 -2.85 -21.61
N THR A 117 -5.08 -1.62 -22.10
CA THR A 117 -5.17 -1.32 -23.54
C THR A 117 -4.26 -2.29 -24.28
N ARG A 118 -4.73 -2.81 -25.42
CA ARG A 118 -3.99 -3.79 -26.25
C ARG A 118 -2.61 -3.29 -26.69
N GLU A 119 -2.29 -2.02 -26.49
CA GLU A 119 -0.92 -1.56 -26.28
C GLU A 119 -0.47 -1.93 -24.87
N ALA A 120 0.05 -3.16 -24.73
CA ALA A 120 1.05 -3.41 -23.71
C ALA A 120 2.06 -2.27 -23.84
N VAL A 121 1.98 -1.30 -22.92
CA VAL A 121 3.00 -0.31 -22.67
C VAL A 121 4.31 -1.08 -22.74
N ARG A 122 5.17 -0.71 -23.71
CA ARG A 122 6.33 -1.52 -24.18
C ARG A 122 7.00 -2.25 -23.01
N GLU A 123 7.37 -3.52 -23.21
CA GLU A 123 8.04 -4.39 -22.21
C GLU A 123 7.15 -5.12 -21.17
N GLY A 124 5.82 -5.12 -21.31
CA GLY A 124 4.96 -6.04 -20.54
C GLY A 124 4.63 -5.59 -19.12
N ILE A 125 4.64 -4.27 -18.86
CA ILE A 125 4.18 -3.68 -17.60
C ILE A 125 2.66 -3.48 -17.67
N GLY A 126 1.92 -4.15 -16.78
CA GLY A 126 0.48 -3.93 -16.62
C GLY A 126 0.21 -2.63 -15.85
N VAL A 127 -0.78 -1.84 -16.26
CA VAL A 127 -1.14 -0.56 -15.63
C VAL A 127 -2.64 -0.49 -15.42
N TRP A 128 -3.07 -0.13 -14.20
CA TRP A 128 -4.45 0.24 -13.93
C TRP A 128 -4.67 1.71 -14.31
N ARG A 129 -5.81 2.01 -14.94
CA ARG A 129 -6.23 3.37 -15.31
C ARG A 129 -7.74 3.53 -15.10
N PRO A 130 -8.24 4.75 -14.84
CA PRO A 130 -9.68 5.01 -14.84
C PRO A 130 -10.29 4.71 -16.22
N ALA A 131 -11.62 4.60 -16.27
CA ALA A 131 -12.33 4.30 -17.51
C ALA A 131 -12.03 5.37 -18.59
N PRO A 132 -11.94 4.99 -19.88
CA PRO A 132 -11.77 5.94 -20.97
C PRO A 132 -12.84 7.04 -20.93
N GLY A 133 -12.44 8.28 -21.20
CA GLY A 133 -13.32 9.45 -21.16
C GLY A 133 -13.65 9.98 -19.75
N HIS A 134 -13.17 9.33 -18.68
CA HIS A 134 -13.35 9.87 -17.32
C HIS A 134 -12.48 11.11 -17.06
N LEU A 135 -11.29 11.16 -17.65
CA LEU A 135 -10.34 12.27 -17.56
C LEU A 135 -10.29 13.05 -18.89
N PRO A 136 -9.90 14.34 -18.89
CA PRO A 136 -9.73 15.09 -20.13
C PRO A 136 -8.59 14.50 -20.99
N PRO A 137 -8.59 14.73 -22.31
CA PRO A 137 -7.66 14.06 -23.24
C PRO A 137 -6.17 14.30 -22.96
N ASN A 138 -5.82 15.47 -22.39
CA ASN A 138 -4.44 15.82 -22.05
C ASN A 138 -3.99 15.27 -20.68
N ALA A 139 -4.87 14.59 -19.94
CA ALA A 139 -4.57 14.08 -18.61
C ALA A 139 -4.26 12.58 -18.61
N TRP A 140 -3.24 12.23 -17.84
CA TRP A 140 -2.85 10.86 -17.56
C TRP A 140 -2.90 10.61 -16.04
N PHE A 141 -3.62 9.57 -15.63
CA PHE A 141 -3.56 8.99 -14.29
C PHE A 141 -3.51 7.47 -14.42
N GLY A 142 -2.68 6.83 -13.59
CA GLY A 142 -2.56 5.39 -13.59
C GLY A 142 -1.62 4.86 -12.51
N VAL A 143 -1.74 3.55 -12.27
CA VAL A 143 -0.94 2.82 -11.28
C VAL A 143 -0.38 1.56 -11.96
N PRO A 144 0.93 1.50 -12.26
CA PRO A 144 1.58 0.28 -12.69
C PRO A 144 1.39 -0.83 -11.65
N THR A 145 1.11 -2.03 -12.13
CA THR A 145 0.95 -3.24 -11.32
C THR A 145 2.32 -3.76 -10.86
N ARG A 146 2.33 -4.76 -9.97
CA ARG A 146 3.56 -5.41 -9.50
C ARG A 146 4.28 -6.26 -10.57
N ARG A 147 3.77 -6.32 -11.81
CA ARG A 147 4.26 -7.21 -12.89
C ARG A 147 5.22 -6.47 -13.83
N GLY A 148 6.18 -7.20 -14.41
CA GLY A 148 7.10 -6.68 -15.44
C GLY A 148 8.47 -6.21 -14.91
N GLY A 149 8.75 -6.41 -13.61
CA GLY A 149 10.03 -5.99 -13.02
C GLY A 149 11.05 -7.11 -12.85
N VAL A 150 12.11 -6.82 -12.10
CA VAL A 150 13.26 -7.71 -11.85
C VAL A 150 13.47 -8.06 -10.38
N SER A 151 12.74 -7.42 -9.47
CA SER A 151 12.82 -7.69 -8.03
C SER A 151 12.37 -9.11 -7.70
N ARG A 152 12.80 -9.62 -6.53
CA ARG A 152 12.60 -11.02 -6.12
C ARG A 152 11.91 -11.11 -4.76
N GLY A 153 11.47 -12.32 -4.42
CA GLY A 153 10.86 -12.64 -3.12
C GLY A 153 9.66 -11.73 -2.79
N PRO A 154 9.60 -11.10 -1.61
CA PRO A 154 8.48 -10.24 -1.22
C PRO A 154 8.31 -9.01 -2.12
N TYR A 155 9.35 -8.63 -2.85
CA TYR A 155 9.35 -7.49 -3.78
C TYR A 155 9.10 -7.91 -5.23
N ALA A 156 8.84 -9.19 -5.50
CA ALA A 156 8.60 -9.64 -6.87
C ALA A 156 7.34 -8.95 -7.46
N SER A 157 7.39 -8.27 -8.60
CA SER A 157 8.51 -8.10 -9.54
C SER A 157 8.89 -6.63 -9.80
N LEU A 158 7.93 -5.74 -10.03
CA LEU A 158 8.15 -4.32 -10.35
C LEU A 158 8.05 -3.45 -9.09
N ASN A 159 8.99 -3.62 -8.15
CA ASN A 159 9.04 -2.77 -6.96
C ASN A 159 9.68 -1.40 -7.31
N LEU A 160 8.95 -0.32 -7.01
CA LEU A 160 9.38 1.06 -7.27
C LEU A 160 9.80 1.80 -6.00
N GLY A 161 9.53 1.22 -4.83
CA GLY A 161 9.85 1.77 -3.51
C GLY A 161 11.20 1.29 -2.98
N GLN A 162 12.03 2.22 -2.52
CA GLN A 162 13.36 1.91 -2.00
C GLN A 162 13.36 1.60 -0.49
N ALA A 163 12.41 2.17 0.26
CA ALA A 163 12.28 1.98 1.70
C ALA A 163 11.87 0.56 2.13
N ALA A 164 11.56 -0.31 1.17
CA ALA A 164 11.03 -1.64 1.45
C ALA A 164 12.11 -2.68 1.80
N GLY A 165 13.41 -2.38 1.67
CA GLY A 165 14.50 -3.34 1.92
C GLY A 165 14.83 -4.25 0.73
N ASP A 166 14.44 -3.84 -0.48
CA ASP A 166 14.79 -4.51 -1.73
C ASP A 166 16.20 -4.10 -2.21
N ASP A 167 16.75 -4.86 -3.17
CA ASP A 167 18.02 -4.53 -3.81
C ASP A 167 17.92 -3.18 -4.55
N PRO A 168 18.79 -2.18 -4.23
CA PRO A 168 18.72 -0.87 -4.87
C PRO A 168 18.88 -0.91 -6.40
N GLY A 169 19.68 -1.84 -6.92
CA GLY A 169 19.86 -2.04 -8.36
C GLY A 169 18.60 -2.59 -9.04
N HIS A 170 17.86 -3.47 -8.35
CA HIS A 170 16.55 -3.95 -8.82
C HIS A 170 15.53 -2.82 -8.89
N VAL A 171 15.44 -2.00 -7.83
CA VAL A 171 14.53 -0.85 -7.79
C VAL A 171 14.86 0.15 -8.89
N LEU A 172 16.14 0.45 -9.11
CA LEU A 172 16.55 1.35 -10.20
C LEU A 172 16.16 0.78 -11.58
N ARG A 173 16.47 -0.49 -11.85
CA ARG A 173 16.07 -1.16 -13.10
C ARG A 173 14.56 -1.16 -13.31
N ASN A 174 13.77 -1.39 -12.26
CA ASN A 174 12.32 -1.32 -12.33
C ASN A 174 11.82 0.08 -12.69
N ARG A 175 12.41 1.13 -12.11
CA ARG A 175 12.08 2.52 -12.45
C ARG A 175 12.42 2.84 -13.90
N THR A 176 13.62 2.46 -14.36
CA THR A 176 14.03 2.64 -15.77
C THR A 176 13.05 1.97 -16.73
N ARG A 177 12.69 0.70 -16.48
CA ARG A 177 11.70 -0.02 -17.29
C ARG A 177 10.35 0.70 -17.32
N MET A 178 9.87 1.13 -16.15
CA MET A 178 8.62 1.87 -16.06
C MET A 178 8.67 3.19 -16.84
N PHE A 179 9.77 3.94 -16.75
CA PHE A 179 9.92 5.20 -17.46
C PHE A 179 9.92 5.00 -18.98
N GLN A 180 10.72 4.04 -19.46
CA GLN A 180 10.78 3.68 -20.88
C GLN A 180 9.42 3.21 -21.41
N ALA A 181 8.73 2.36 -20.65
CA ALA A 181 7.42 1.87 -20.99
C ALA A 181 6.42 3.03 -21.13
N LEU A 182 6.36 3.91 -20.12
CA LEU A 182 5.36 4.98 -20.04
C LEU A 182 5.73 6.27 -20.78
N GLY A 183 6.91 6.35 -21.39
CA GLY A 183 7.42 7.58 -22.01
C GLY A 183 7.70 8.69 -20.99
N ILE A 184 8.01 8.33 -19.75
CA ILE A 184 8.42 9.30 -18.72
C ILE A 184 9.90 9.65 -18.99
N PRO A 185 10.29 10.94 -18.95
CA PRO A 185 11.68 11.34 -19.08
C PRO A 185 12.59 10.65 -18.05
N GLU A 186 13.89 10.50 -18.36
CA GLU A 186 14.84 9.78 -17.50
C GLU A 186 14.98 10.40 -16.10
N GLN A 187 14.74 11.71 -15.98
CA GLN A 187 14.70 12.42 -14.70
C GLN A 187 13.61 11.86 -13.76
N GLY A 188 12.60 11.19 -14.32
CA GLY A 188 11.51 10.57 -13.58
C GLY A 188 10.48 11.58 -13.07
N PRO A 189 9.46 11.08 -12.34
CA PRO A 189 8.45 11.93 -11.74
C PRO A 189 9.00 12.64 -10.48
N VAL A 190 8.48 13.84 -10.23
CA VAL A 190 8.64 14.52 -8.94
C VAL A 190 7.86 13.76 -7.87
N ARG A 191 8.45 13.67 -6.68
CA ARG A 191 7.93 12.90 -5.54
C ARG A 191 8.02 13.73 -4.27
N VAL A 192 7.40 13.22 -3.22
CA VAL A 192 7.42 13.79 -1.87
C VAL A 192 7.86 12.72 -0.87
N ARG A 193 8.33 13.15 0.30
CA ARG A 193 8.51 12.29 1.45
C ARG A 193 7.16 12.16 2.17
N GLN A 194 6.47 11.06 1.92
CA GLN A 194 5.15 10.78 2.49
C GLN A 194 5.24 10.56 4.00
N VAL A 195 4.47 11.34 4.75
CA VAL A 195 4.43 11.32 6.22
C VAL A 195 3.03 10.97 6.74
N HIS A 196 2.12 10.55 5.87
CA HIS A 196 0.72 10.25 6.17
C HIS A 196 -0.06 11.45 6.72
N GLY A 197 0.36 12.66 6.37
CA GLY A 197 -0.27 13.93 6.70
C GLY A 197 -1.23 14.42 5.61
N THR A 198 -1.47 15.73 5.59
CA THR A 198 -2.42 16.39 4.67
C THR A 198 -1.78 17.50 3.84
N ARG A 199 -0.47 17.71 3.99
CA ARG A 199 0.26 18.75 3.24
C ARG A 199 0.34 18.35 1.78
N ILE A 200 0.03 19.30 0.92
CA ILE A 200 0.10 19.19 -0.54
C ILE A 200 1.03 20.30 -1.02
N VAL A 201 1.96 19.96 -1.91
CA VAL A 201 2.99 20.88 -2.41
C VAL A 201 2.97 20.93 -3.93
N THR A 202 3.60 21.91 -4.54
CA THR A 202 3.85 21.95 -5.99
C THR A 202 5.15 21.20 -6.35
N PRO A 203 5.36 20.81 -7.63
CA PRO A 203 6.61 20.17 -8.04
C PRO A 203 7.87 20.97 -7.69
N ALA A 204 7.80 22.30 -7.77
CA ALA A 204 8.92 23.20 -7.46
C ALA A 204 9.34 23.17 -5.99
N GLU A 205 8.42 22.83 -5.08
CA GLU A 205 8.68 22.76 -3.63
C GLU A 205 9.32 21.43 -3.20
N SER A 206 9.44 20.44 -4.08
CA SER A 206 9.95 19.11 -3.76
C SER A 206 10.97 18.61 -4.80
N PRO A 207 12.11 19.29 -4.94
CA PRO A 207 13.16 18.88 -5.87
C PRO A 207 13.75 17.52 -5.48
N ALA A 208 14.36 16.82 -6.44
CA ALA A 208 14.76 15.41 -6.28
C ALA A 208 15.79 15.19 -5.15
N GLU A 209 16.64 16.18 -4.91
CA GLU A 209 17.67 16.23 -3.87
C GLU A 209 17.14 16.54 -2.46
N ALA A 210 15.94 17.13 -2.37
CA ALA A 210 15.34 17.58 -1.11
C ALA A 210 13.82 17.40 -1.13
N LEU A 211 13.38 16.14 -1.01
CA LEU A 211 11.95 15.81 -1.01
C LEU A 211 11.24 16.48 0.17
N ALA A 212 10.20 17.27 -0.13
CA ALA A 212 9.35 17.88 0.88
C ALA A 212 8.54 16.83 1.64
N GLU A 213 8.31 17.07 2.94
CA GLU A 213 7.32 16.31 3.71
C GLU A 213 5.92 16.69 3.25
N ALA A 214 5.25 15.78 2.54
CA ALA A 214 3.92 15.99 2.01
C ALA A 214 3.30 14.66 1.60
N ASP A 215 1.98 14.66 1.46
CA ASP A 215 1.20 13.51 1.02
C ASP A 215 0.35 13.84 -0.21
N GLY A 216 0.60 14.99 -0.85
CA GLY A 216 0.05 15.27 -2.17
C GLY A 216 0.90 16.25 -2.96
N ILE A 217 0.66 16.25 -4.28
CA ILE A 217 1.33 17.14 -5.22
C ILE A 217 0.27 17.79 -6.11
N LEU A 218 0.23 19.12 -6.14
CA LEU A 218 -0.60 19.93 -7.03
C LEU A 218 0.18 20.25 -8.31
N VAL A 219 -0.37 19.90 -9.46
CA VAL A 219 0.26 20.08 -10.78
C VAL A 219 -0.57 20.97 -11.68
N ARG A 220 0.10 21.67 -12.59
CA ARG A 220 -0.47 22.40 -13.72
C ARG A 220 -0.06 21.72 -15.03
N ALA A 221 -0.84 21.93 -16.09
CA ALA A 221 -0.48 21.53 -17.44
C ALA A 221 0.95 21.96 -17.83
N GLY A 222 1.75 21.00 -18.29
CA GLY A 222 3.16 21.19 -18.64
C GLY A 222 4.15 21.05 -17.49
N ASP A 223 3.70 20.84 -16.25
CA ASP A 223 4.58 20.43 -15.17
C ASP A 223 5.12 19.00 -15.40
N PRO A 224 6.23 18.61 -14.75
CA PRO A 224 6.73 17.24 -14.80
C PRO A 224 5.69 16.21 -14.36
N TRP A 225 5.93 14.94 -14.68
CA TRP A 225 5.21 13.84 -14.07
C TRP A 225 5.34 13.90 -12.55
N VAL A 226 4.31 13.49 -11.82
CA VAL A 226 4.35 13.39 -10.36
C VAL A 226 3.95 12.00 -9.90
N ALA A 227 4.53 11.56 -8.77
CA ALA A 227 4.26 10.24 -8.22
C ALA A 227 4.08 10.22 -6.71
N VAL A 228 3.16 9.38 -6.24
CA VAL A 228 3.02 8.98 -4.84
C VAL A 228 3.17 7.47 -4.70
N SER A 229 3.84 7.03 -3.65
CA SER A 229 4.12 5.61 -3.38
C SER A 229 2.97 4.99 -2.59
N VAL A 230 2.47 3.82 -3.01
CA VAL A 230 1.35 3.14 -2.34
C VAL A 230 1.53 1.63 -2.26
N ALA A 231 1.01 1.04 -1.18
CA ALA A 231 0.71 -0.39 -1.04
C ALA A 231 -0.36 -0.56 0.04
N ASP A 232 -1.62 -0.31 -0.35
CA ASP A 232 -2.87 -0.31 0.45
C ASP A 232 -3.50 1.08 0.68
N CYS A 233 -2.71 2.10 1.00
CA CYS A 233 -3.20 3.48 1.01
C CYS A 233 -3.71 3.87 -0.39
N ALA A 234 -4.73 4.72 -0.45
CA ALA A 234 -5.38 5.06 -1.70
C ALA A 234 -4.64 6.19 -2.43
N PRO A 235 -4.22 5.99 -3.68
CA PRO A 235 -3.87 7.12 -4.54
C PRO A 235 -5.15 7.79 -5.06
N VAL A 236 -5.25 9.11 -4.92
CA VAL A 236 -6.41 9.88 -5.36
C VAL A 236 -5.94 10.94 -6.35
N ALA A 237 -6.48 10.92 -7.57
CA ALA A 237 -6.26 11.98 -8.56
C ALA A 237 -7.50 12.86 -8.65
N LEU A 238 -7.31 14.17 -8.51
CA LEU A 238 -8.30 15.20 -8.77
C LEU A 238 -7.86 15.95 -10.01
N VAL A 239 -8.64 15.95 -11.08
CA VAL A 239 -8.25 16.55 -12.36
C VAL A 239 -9.31 17.53 -12.80
N ALA A 240 -8.91 18.77 -13.07
CA ALA A 240 -9.81 19.76 -13.64
C ALA A 240 -10.29 19.32 -15.03
N ARG A 241 -11.58 19.48 -15.33
CA ARG A 241 -12.21 19.05 -16.59
C ARG A 241 -11.65 19.79 -17.82
N ASP A 242 -11.14 21.00 -17.63
CA ASP A 242 -10.45 21.79 -18.64
C ASP A 242 -9.00 21.31 -18.90
N GLY A 243 -8.49 20.38 -18.08
CA GLY A 243 -7.14 19.86 -18.18
C GLY A 243 -6.05 20.81 -17.70
N SER A 244 -6.39 21.90 -17.01
CA SER A 244 -5.42 22.93 -16.61
C SER A 244 -4.62 22.57 -15.36
N HIS A 245 -5.27 21.90 -14.39
CA HIS A 245 -4.68 21.55 -13.09
C HIS A 245 -5.11 20.16 -12.63
N ALA A 246 -4.27 19.53 -11.81
CA ALA A 246 -4.61 18.31 -11.10
C ALA A 246 -3.93 18.26 -9.73
N ALA A 247 -4.40 17.39 -8.85
CA ALA A 247 -3.73 17.03 -7.60
C ALA A 247 -3.63 15.51 -7.51
N LEU A 248 -2.44 15.00 -7.18
CA LEU A 248 -2.22 13.60 -6.86
C LEU A 248 -1.97 13.45 -5.36
N LEU A 249 -2.78 12.65 -4.69
CA LEU A 249 -2.80 12.52 -3.24
C LEU A 249 -2.52 11.07 -2.82
N HIS A 250 -1.75 10.92 -1.75
CA HIS A 250 -1.62 9.71 -0.97
C HIS A 250 -2.58 9.76 0.22
N SER A 251 -3.62 8.94 0.20
CA SER A 251 -4.66 8.93 1.21
C SER A 251 -4.67 7.62 1.99
N GLY A 252 -3.85 7.56 3.04
CA GLY A 252 -4.02 6.59 4.12
C GLY A 252 -5.15 7.02 5.08
N TRP A 253 -5.42 6.22 6.12
CA TRP A 253 -6.49 6.55 7.07
C TRP A 253 -6.25 7.88 7.80
N ARG A 254 -5.01 8.20 8.19
CA ARG A 254 -4.66 9.48 8.85
C ARG A 254 -4.93 10.68 7.94
N ALA A 255 -4.48 10.59 6.70
CA ALA A 255 -4.70 11.62 5.68
C ALA A 255 -6.20 11.75 5.32
N THR A 256 -6.93 10.64 5.28
CA THR A 256 -8.39 10.62 5.05
C THR A 256 -9.14 11.32 6.18
N ARG A 257 -8.83 10.97 7.44
CA ARG A 257 -9.36 11.65 8.63
C ARG A 257 -9.05 13.15 8.60
N GLY A 258 -7.82 13.51 8.22
CA GLY A 258 -7.39 14.90 8.02
C GLY A 258 -7.98 15.59 6.79
N LYS A 259 -8.88 14.93 6.05
CA LYS A 259 -9.54 15.45 4.84
C LYS A 259 -8.59 15.92 3.75
N ILE A 260 -7.50 15.18 3.48
CA ILE A 260 -6.55 15.51 2.39
C ILE A 260 -7.25 15.66 1.03
N ALA A 261 -8.29 14.86 0.77
CA ALA A 261 -9.10 14.96 -0.44
C ALA A 261 -9.77 16.33 -0.58
N GLY A 262 -10.42 16.81 0.50
CA GLY A 262 -11.00 18.15 0.55
C GLY A 262 -9.95 19.26 0.51
N ALA A 263 -8.76 19.04 1.08
CA ALA A 263 -7.65 19.98 0.95
C ALA A 263 -7.19 20.13 -0.51
N GLY A 264 -7.13 19.02 -1.27
CA GLY A 264 -6.83 19.04 -2.69
C GLY A 264 -7.87 19.80 -3.51
N VAL A 265 -9.16 19.60 -3.22
CA VAL A 265 -10.26 20.36 -3.85
C VAL A 265 -10.13 21.85 -3.56
N ARG A 266 -9.83 22.23 -2.30
CA ARG A 266 -9.63 23.63 -1.93
C ARG A 266 -8.45 24.27 -2.67
N MET A 267 -7.32 23.57 -2.81
CA MET A 267 -6.18 24.10 -3.56
C MET A 267 -6.46 24.26 -5.05
N LEU A 268 -7.30 23.39 -5.63
CA LEU A 268 -7.78 23.57 -7.01
C LEU A 268 -8.71 24.79 -7.11
N ALA A 269 -9.56 25.03 -6.12
CA ALA A 269 -10.39 26.24 -6.05
C ALA A 269 -9.55 27.52 -5.96
N GLU A 270 -8.44 27.51 -5.21
CA GLU A 270 -7.44 28.59 -5.18
C GLU A 270 -6.73 28.82 -6.55
N ARG A 271 -6.95 27.94 -7.52
CA ARG A 271 -6.51 28.06 -8.92
C ARG A 271 -7.66 28.33 -9.88
N GLY A 272 -8.86 28.63 -9.35
CA GLY A 272 -10.05 28.95 -10.13
C GLY A 272 -10.86 27.75 -10.60
N ILE A 273 -10.54 26.53 -10.15
CA ILE A 273 -11.27 25.31 -10.54
C ILE A 273 -12.39 25.03 -9.54
N ARG A 274 -13.64 25.06 -9.99
CA ARG A 274 -14.78 24.75 -9.12
C ARG A 274 -14.83 23.25 -8.84
N ALA A 275 -15.38 22.87 -7.69
CA ALA A 275 -15.48 21.46 -7.32
C ALA A 275 -16.33 20.62 -8.31
N SER A 276 -17.35 21.21 -8.94
CA SER A 276 -18.15 20.61 -10.01
C SER A 276 -17.38 20.40 -11.32
N GLU A 277 -16.21 21.03 -11.47
CA GLU A 277 -15.33 20.90 -12.63
C GLU A 277 -14.19 19.90 -12.36
N ILE A 278 -14.27 19.12 -11.28
CA ILE A 278 -13.25 18.13 -10.92
C ILE A 278 -13.72 16.73 -11.31
N ALA A 279 -12.90 16.02 -12.09
CA ALA A 279 -12.96 14.58 -12.25
C ALA A 279 -12.08 13.92 -11.17
N ALA A 280 -12.69 13.17 -10.25
CA ALA A 280 -11.96 12.48 -9.18
C ALA A 280 -11.82 10.99 -9.50
N SER A 281 -10.64 10.43 -9.25
CA SER A 281 -10.33 9.01 -9.42
C SER A 281 -9.61 8.48 -8.19
N ILE A 282 -10.24 7.56 -7.47
CA ILE A 282 -9.65 6.79 -6.36
C ILE A 282 -9.08 5.50 -6.97
N GLY A 283 -7.76 5.37 -6.98
CA GLY A 283 -7.08 4.19 -7.54
C GLY A 283 -7.09 2.96 -6.63
N PRO A 284 -6.49 1.85 -7.08
CA PRO A 284 -6.47 0.58 -6.35
C PRO A 284 -5.89 0.75 -4.94
N CYS A 285 -6.65 0.31 -3.94
CA CYS A 285 -6.28 0.44 -2.53
C CYS A 285 -6.89 -0.70 -1.71
N ILE A 286 -6.69 -0.70 -0.39
CA ILE A 286 -7.30 -1.70 0.47
C ILE A 286 -8.78 -1.37 0.74
N HIS A 287 -9.65 -2.38 0.66
CA HIS A 287 -11.09 -2.23 0.85
C HIS A 287 -11.53 -2.84 2.18
N ALA A 288 -12.77 -2.58 2.59
CA ALA A 288 -13.36 -3.10 3.83
C ALA A 288 -13.33 -4.65 3.94
N CYS A 289 -13.25 -5.38 2.82
CA CYS A 289 -13.07 -6.84 2.84
C CYS A 289 -11.72 -7.30 3.41
N CYS A 290 -10.73 -6.41 3.54
CA CYS A 290 -9.39 -6.73 4.06
C CYS A 290 -8.86 -5.70 5.07
N TYR A 291 -9.50 -4.54 5.21
CA TYR A 291 -9.01 -3.46 6.05
C TYR A 291 -9.60 -3.47 7.45
N LEU A 292 -9.34 -4.55 8.19
CA LEU A 292 -9.57 -4.60 9.63
C LEU A 292 -8.79 -3.50 10.33
N VAL A 293 -9.44 -2.81 11.26
CA VAL A 293 -8.86 -1.70 12.03
C VAL A 293 -9.13 -1.90 13.51
N GLY A 294 -8.23 -1.42 14.36
CA GLY A 294 -8.42 -1.43 15.80
C GLY A 294 -9.40 -0.35 16.27
N PRO A 295 -9.81 -0.39 17.54
CA PRO A 295 -10.71 0.61 18.13
C PRO A 295 -10.19 2.04 18.03
N GLU A 296 -8.87 2.23 18.06
CA GLU A 296 -8.20 3.52 17.93
C GLU A 296 -8.48 4.18 16.59
N VAL A 297 -8.40 3.44 15.48
CA VAL A 297 -8.74 3.97 14.15
C VAL A 297 -10.26 4.04 13.98
N ALA A 298 -11.00 3.03 14.46
CA ALA A 298 -12.45 2.99 14.29
C ALA A 298 -13.16 4.21 14.91
N ARG A 299 -12.69 4.70 16.07
CA ARG A 299 -13.27 5.90 16.72
C ARG A 299 -13.08 7.20 15.94
N GLU A 300 -12.16 7.22 14.98
CA GLU A 300 -11.89 8.40 14.16
C GLU A 300 -12.83 8.52 12.95
N PHE A 301 -13.70 7.54 12.71
CA PHE A 301 -14.61 7.50 11.58
C PHE A 301 -16.06 7.28 12.01
N SER A 302 -17.00 7.84 11.24
CA SER A 302 -18.43 7.63 11.45
C SER A 302 -18.82 6.17 11.20
N LYS A 303 -19.87 5.70 11.88
CA LYS A 303 -20.33 4.29 11.80
C LYS A 303 -20.66 3.84 10.38
N GLU A 304 -21.07 4.75 9.49
CA GLU A 304 -21.39 4.43 8.09
C GLU A 304 -20.17 3.99 7.26
N LEU A 305 -18.98 4.45 7.64
CA LEU A 305 -17.69 4.14 7.01
C LEU A 305 -17.07 2.86 7.54
N LEU A 306 -17.63 2.34 8.65
CA LEU A 306 -17.21 1.11 9.29
C LEU A 306 -18.14 -0.03 8.89
N LYS A 307 -17.56 -1.14 8.45
CA LYS A 307 -18.29 -2.34 8.03
C LYS A 307 -18.09 -3.47 9.07
N PRO A 308 -19.15 -4.19 9.45
CA PRO A 308 -19.01 -5.44 10.18
C PRO A 308 -18.12 -6.40 9.40
N HIS A 309 -17.18 -7.05 10.08
CA HIS A 309 -16.28 -8.03 9.49
C HIS A 309 -16.14 -9.23 10.45
N PRO A 310 -15.97 -10.47 9.97
CA PRO A 310 -15.81 -11.64 10.86
C PRO A 310 -14.67 -11.50 11.89
N GLY A 311 -13.65 -10.71 11.56
CA GLY A 311 -12.52 -10.39 12.44
C GLY A 311 -12.65 -9.10 13.25
N GLY A 312 -13.84 -8.48 13.32
CA GLY A 312 -14.08 -7.23 14.07
C GLY A 312 -14.72 -6.15 13.20
N VAL A 313 -14.09 -4.97 13.16
CA VAL A 313 -14.56 -3.82 12.38
C VAL A 313 -13.58 -3.53 11.25
N ALA A 314 -14.08 -3.30 10.05
CA ALA A 314 -13.27 -2.92 8.91
C ALA A 314 -13.61 -1.50 8.43
N LEU A 315 -12.61 -0.74 8.01
CA LEU A 315 -12.78 0.59 7.45
C LEU A 315 -12.98 0.49 5.92
N ASP A 316 -14.06 1.07 5.41
CA ASP A 316 -14.24 1.31 3.98
C ASP A 316 -13.51 2.60 3.59
N LEU A 317 -12.18 2.48 3.44
CA LEU A 317 -11.29 3.59 3.09
C LEU A 317 -11.70 4.30 1.78
N PRO A 318 -12.01 3.61 0.66
CA PRO A 318 -12.49 4.27 -0.54
C PRO A 318 -13.80 5.05 -0.32
N LEU A 319 -14.74 4.51 0.46
CA LEU A 319 -15.97 5.23 0.80
C LEU A 319 -15.69 6.48 1.62
N ALA A 320 -14.80 6.41 2.61
CA ALA A 320 -14.43 7.55 3.44
C ALA A 320 -13.84 8.69 2.60
N ILE A 321 -12.98 8.35 1.63
CA ILE A 321 -12.41 9.33 0.69
C ILE A 321 -13.49 9.89 -0.24
N ALA A 322 -14.37 9.04 -0.78
CA ALA A 322 -15.47 9.49 -1.63
C ALA A 322 -16.39 10.46 -0.90
N ARG A 323 -16.77 10.18 0.37
CA ARG A 323 -17.54 11.11 1.20
C ARG A 323 -16.82 12.43 1.43
N ALA A 324 -15.52 12.41 1.70
CA ALA A 324 -14.74 13.64 1.86
C ALA A 324 -14.70 14.49 0.57
N LEU A 325 -14.75 13.87 -0.61
CA LEU A 325 -14.85 14.56 -1.90
C LEU A 325 -16.25 15.14 -2.13
N GLU A 326 -17.30 14.37 -1.84
CA GLU A 326 -18.69 14.82 -1.90
C GLU A 326 -18.94 16.01 -0.96
N GLU A 327 -18.46 15.93 0.28
CA GLU A 327 -18.50 17.02 1.26
C GLU A 327 -17.76 18.28 0.77
N ALA A 328 -16.71 18.11 -0.04
CA ALA A 328 -15.96 19.20 -0.65
C ALA A 328 -16.62 19.76 -1.91
N GLY A 329 -17.78 19.23 -2.32
CA GLY A 329 -18.59 19.71 -3.44
C GLY A 329 -18.28 19.06 -4.78
N VAL A 330 -17.49 17.98 -4.82
CA VAL A 330 -17.26 17.21 -6.06
C VAL A 330 -18.52 16.39 -6.37
N ASP A 331 -18.99 16.48 -7.62
CA ASP A 331 -20.17 15.72 -8.04
C ASP A 331 -19.96 14.21 -7.89
N VAL A 332 -20.89 13.53 -7.23
CA VAL A 332 -20.85 12.07 -7.00
C VAL A 332 -20.62 11.30 -8.31
N SER A 333 -21.23 11.77 -9.40
CA SER A 333 -21.11 11.16 -10.73
C SER A 333 -19.72 11.31 -11.36
N ALA A 334 -18.93 12.27 -10.88
CA ALA A 334 -17.55 12.53 -11.30
C ALA A 334 -16.50 11.86 -10.41
N ILE A 335 -16.91 11.11 -9.37
CA ILE A 335 -16.04 10.33 -8.50
C ILE A 335 -16.03 8.87 -8.98
N THR A 336 -14.88 8.37 -9.40
CA THR A 336 -14.69 6.94 -9.71
C THR A 336 -13.82 6.26 -8.66
N VAL A 337 -14.10 4.99 -8.41
CA VAL A 337 -13.36 4.15 -7.46
C VAL A 337 -12.92 2.88 -8.15
N ALA A 338 -11.64 2.55 -8.06
CA ALA A 338 -11.11 1.28 -8.53
C ALA A 338 -11.83 0.10 -7.83
N PRO A 339 -12.32 -0.89 -8.58
CA PRO A 339 -12.95 -2.06 -7.96
C PRO A 339 -11.93 -3.00 -7.30
N GLU A 340 -10.65 -2.89 -7.65
CA GLU A 340 -9.61 -3.79 -7.18
C GLU A 340 -9.13 -3.47 -5.76
N CYS A 341 -9.43 -4.37 -4.83
CA CYS A 341 -8.74 -4.38 -3.54
C CYS A 341 -7.29 -4.87 -3.71
N THR A 342 -6.30 -4.08 -3.26
CA THR A 342 -4.87 -4.42 -3.32
C THR A 342 -4.52 -5.69 -2.56
N SER A 343 -5.17 -5.93 -1.41
CA SER A 343 -5.01 -7.14 -0.60
C SER A 343 -5.56 -8.38 -1.31
N CYS A 344 -6.80 -8.34 -1.82
CA CYS A 344 -7.41 -9.47 -2.53
C CYS A 344 -6.72 -9.76 -3.87
N THR A 345 -6.29 -8.73 -4.59
CA THR A 345 -5.77 -8.84 -5.96
C THR A 345 -4.24 -8.98 -5.95
N GLY A 346 -3.73 -9.90 -5.14
CA GLY A 346 -2.28 -10.06 -4.91
C GLY A 346 -1.45 -10.43 -6.13
N SER A 347 -2.10 -10.94 -7.18
CA SER A 347 -1.47 -11.21 -8.47
C SER A 347 -1.16 -9.94 -9.28
N ALA A 348 -1.77 -8.81 -8.95
CA ALA A 348 -1.56 -7.52 -9.62
C ALA A 348 -0.99 -6.45 -8.69
N PHE A 349 -1.27 -6.50 -7.39
CA PHE A 349 -0.86 -5.44 -6.46
C PHE A 349 -0.11 -5.96 -5.22
N TYR A 350 0.97 -5.26 -4.84
CA TYR A 350 1.53 -5.29 -3.49
C TYR A 350 0.48 -4.82 -2.45
N SER A 351 0.55 -5.37 -1.24
CA SER A 351 -0.31 -4.97 -0.12
C SER A 351 0.48 -5.08 1.17
N HIS A 352 0.69 -3.95 1.84
CA HIS A 352 1.39 -3.91 3.13
C HIS A 352 0.69 -4.81 4.17
N ARG A 353 -0.64 -4.78 4.20
CA ARG A 353 -1.47 -5.57 5.12
C ARG A 353 -1.35 -7.06 4.85
N ARG A 354 -1.55 -7.50 3.61
CA ARG A 354 -1.48 -8.92 3.24
C ARG A 354 -0.08 -9.47 3.50
N ASP A 355 0.93 -8.72 3.09
CA ASP A 355 2.33 -9.14 3.07
C ASP A 355 3.07 -8.76 4.37
N ARG A 356 2.33 -8.38 5.43
CA ARG A 356 2.81 -8.11 6.79
C ARG A 356 3.97 -7.12 6.86
N GLY A 357 3.87 -6.06 6.07
CA GLY A 357 4.82 -4.95 6.01
C GLY A 357 6.02 -5.17 5.09
N VAL A 358 6.34 -6.42 4.73
CA VAL A 358 7.48 -6.77 3.88
C VAL A 358 7.01 -7.01 2.45
N THR A 359 6.96 -5.94 1.66
CA THR A 359 6.51 -5.96 0.27
C THR A 359 6.99 -4.75 -0.50
N GLY A 360 6.95 -4.80 -1.83
CA GLY A 360 7.22 -3.65 -2.69
C GLY A 360 6.21 -2.52 -2.56
N ARG A 361 6.44 -1.44 -3.31
CA ARG A 361 5.52 -0.31 -3.48
C ARG A 361 5.25 -0.05 -4.95
N HIS A 362 4.03 0.37 -5.24
CA HIS A 362 3.65 0.94 -6.53
C HIS A 362 3.89 2.45 -6.50
N TRP A 363 3.98 3.06 -7.68
CA TRP A 363 3.82 4.50 -7.83
C TRP A 363 2.51 4.77 -8.56
N ALA A 364 1.61 5.52 -7.94
CA ALA A 364 0.54 6.18 -8.68
C ALA A 364 1.12 7.43 -9.33
N LEU A 365 0.73 7.69 -10.58
CA LEU A 365 1.37 8.68 -11.44
C LEU A 365 0.30 9.61 -12.03
N VAL A 366 0.60 10.90 -12.09
CA VAL A 366 -0.22 11.91 -12.79
C VAL A 366 0.67 12.74 -13.72
N HIS A 367 0.14 13.06 -14.90
CA HIS A 367 0.71 14.04 -15.81
C HIS A 367 -0.38 14.78 -16.57
N LEU A 368 -0.17 16.07 -16.80
CA LEU A 368 -1.00 16.91 -17.65
C LEU A 368 -0.14 17.47 -18.78
N ALA A 369 -0.41 17.04 -20.00
CA ALA A 369 0.24 17.61 -21.17
C ALA A 369 -0.26 19.05 -21.39
N ARG A 370 0.60 19.93 -21.94
CA ARG A 370 0.14 21.23 -22.44
C ARG A 370 -0.89 20.97 -23.54
N SER A 371 -2.06 21.57 -23.42
CA SER A 371 -2.98 21.64 -24.55
C SER A 371 -2.24 22.33 -25.69
N SER A 372 -2.15 21.68 -26.86
CA SER A 372 -1.70 22.38 -28.06
C SER A 372 -2.69 23.52 -28.30
N GLU A 373 -2.23 24.77 -28.21
CA GLU A 373 -3.00 25.89 -28.72
C GLU A 373 -3.35 25.54 -30.17
N SER A 374 -4.65 25.32 -30.43
CA SER A 374 -5.15 25.26 -31.79
C SER A 374 -4.92 26.65 -32.34
N THR A 375 -3.82 26.79 -33.09
CA THR A 375 -3.37 28.04 -33.69
C THR A 375 -4.28 28.41 -34.85
#